data_AF-A0A536KNY1-F1
#
_entry.id   AF-A0A536KNY1-F1
#
_cell.length_a   1.000
_cell.length_b   1.000
_cell.length_c   1.000
_cell.angle_alpha   90.00
_cell.angle_beta   90.00
_cell.angle_gamma   90.00
#
_symmetry.space_group_name_H-M   'P 1'
#
loop_
_entity.id
_entity.type
_entity.pdbx_description
1 polymer ?
#
loop_
_entity_poly.entity_id
_entity_poly.type
_entity_poly.pdbx_seq_one_letter_code
_entity_poly.pdbx_strand_id
1 'polypeptide(L)'
;MEATRAHPFSSSSRASLVVVAAVGRRFDNNSDNSFGGSVVKRPKARIGDVFQIPLDPGRVSHGQVVAVNSGPGPLYVVVFRRAWALDAKPDMTDIVADEIALVAPTMDALIWHGRWPLVGNLAPELDRVPFPAYRITVGAADRWFVETFDHARRRLPNPGELEKLTNPTSFAPIRLQKAIRAINGLEPWDPTWDELTYASVLARCIVV
;
A
#
# COMPACT_ATOMS: atom_id res chain seq x y z
N MET A 1 7.10 76.98 36.69
CA MET A 1 6.86 75.71 37.40
C MET A 1 7.66 74.67 36.62
N GLU A 2 8.97 74.59 36.87
CA GLU A 2 9.60 73.60 37.77
C GLU A 2 9.62 72.22 37.09
N ALA A 3 10.71 71.86 36.38
CA ALA A 3 11.82 71.00 36.83
C ALA A 3 11.33 69.60 37.25
N THR A 4 11.79 68.45 36.73
CA THR A 4 13.14 67.88 36.89
C THR A 4 13.20 66.49 36.21
N ARG A 5 14.42 66.12 35.77
CA ARG A 5 14.95 64.87 35.21
C ARG A 5 14.60 63.56 35.97
N ALA A 6 14.68 62.40 35.28
CA ALA A 6 15.74 61.38 35.42
C ALA A 6 15.25 59.91 35.18
N HIS A 7 15.95 59.18 34.29
CA HIS A 7 16.13 57.70 34.32
C HIS A 7 17.14 57.33 35.46
N PRO A 8 17.50 56.06 35.82
CA PRO A 8 17.30 54.76 35.15
C PRO A 8 17.20 53.48 36.07
N PHE A 9 17.19 52.29 35.42
CA PHE A 9 17.73 50.96 35.81
C PHE A 9 17.14 50.06 36.93
N SER A 10 16.97 48.79 36.51
CA SER A 10 17.26 47.52 37.21
C SER A 10 16.17 46.84 38.05
N SER A 11 15.71 45.66 37.60
CA SER A 11 16.03 44.40 38.31
C SER A 11 15.65 43.16 37.50
N SER A 12 16.58 42.21 37.57
CA SER A 12 16.59 40.83 37.11
C SER A 12 15.51 39.94 37.75
N SER A 13 15.22 38.85 37.02
CA SER A 13 15.06 37.46 37.49
C SER A 13 13.68 36.80 37.56
N ARG A 14 13.65 35.72 36.77
CA ARG A 14 13.18 34.35 37.05
C ARG A 14 11.73 33.97 36.73
N ALA A 15 11.69 33.07 35.76
CA ALA A 15 10.67 32.07 35.50
C ALA A 15 10.18 31.36 36.77
N SER A 16 8.87 31.10 36.80
CA SER A 16 8.31 29.91 37.42
C SER A 16 7.20 29.37 36.53
N LEU A 17 7.48 28.18 36.02
CA LEU A 17 6.61 27.29 35.29
C LEU A 17 5.48 26.82 36.23
N VAL A 18 4.23 27.17 35.95
CA VAL A 18 3.09 26.61 36.68
C VAL A 18 2.76 25.25 36.06
N VAL A 19 3.16 24.19 36.76
CA VAL A 19 2.71 22.82 36.52
C VAL A 19 1.29 22.70 37.08
N VAL A 20 0.29 22.60 36.22
CA VAL A 20 -1.07 22.21 36.61
C VAL A 20 -1.12 20.68 36.62
N ALA A 21 -1.10 20.10 37.81
CA ALA A 21 -1.36 18.69 38.05
C ALA A 21 -2.85 18.40 37.85
N ALA A 22 -3.20 17.74 36.74
CA ALA A 22 -4.52 17.13 36.57
C ALA A 22 -4.52 15.75 37.27
N VAL A 23 -5.00 15.74 38.51
CA VAL A 23 -5.43 14.53 39.23
C VAL A 23 -6.88 14.26 38.83
N GLY A 24 -7.19 13.09 38.29
CA GLY A 24 -8.59 12.77 37.99
C GLY A 24 -8.86 11.47 37.25
N ARG A 25 -8.86 10.37 38.02
CA ARG A 25 -9.63 9.13 37.81
C ARG A 25 -9.23 8.19 36.66
N ARG A 26 -8.48 7.15 37.05
CA ARG A 26 -8.52 5.83 36.40
C ARG A 26 -9.96 5.32 36.42
N PHE A 27 -10.52 5.07 35.24
CA PHE A 27 -11.65 4.17 35.09
C PHE A 27 -11.08 2.81 34.73
N ASP A 28 -10.96 1.95 35.74
CA ASP A 28 -10.71 0.53 35.57
C ASP A 28 -12.03 -0.12 35.12
N ASN A 29 -12.28 -0.18 33.81
CA ASN A 29 -13.35 -1.03 33.27
C ASN A 29 -12.78 -2.44 33.07
N ASN A 30 -12.69 -3.17 34.17
CA ASN A 30 -12.59 -4.62 34.17
C ASN A 30 -13.99 -5.20 34.00
N SER A 31 -14.42 -5.38 32.75
CA SER A 31 -15.49 -6.34 32.43
C SER A 31 -14.83 -7.58 31.85
N ASP A 32 -14.65 -8.56 32.73
CA ASP A 32 -14.41 -9.97 32.40
C ASP A 32 -15.42 -10.40 31.34
N ASN A 33 -14.93 -10.60 30.11
CA ASN A 33 -15.65 -11.36 29.09
C ASN A 33 -14.80 -12.59 28.81
N SER A 34 -14.94 -13.59 29.68
CA SER A 34 -14.38 -14.92 29.53
C SER A 34 -15.03 -15.63 28.34
N PHE A 35 -14.50 -15.36 27.15
CA PHE A 35 -14.52 -16.25 26.00
C PHE A 35 -13.08 -16.44 25.54
N GLY A 36 -12.48 -17.57 25.93
CA GLY A 36 -11.12 -17.97 25.56
C GLY A 36 -11.00 -18.32 24.08
N GLY A 37 -11.12 -17.31 23.21
CA GLY A 37 -10.59 -17.37 21.86
C GLY A 37 -9.28 -16.59 21.84
N SER A 38 -8.16 -17.22 21.49
CA SER A 38 -6.99 -16.46 21.05
C SER A 38 -7.46 -15.51 19.95
N VAL A 39 -7.42 -14.19 20.21
CA VAL A 39 -7.57 -13.20 19.14
C VAL A 39 -6.38 -13.44 18.23
N VAL A 40 -6.59 -14.23 17.18
CA VAL A 40 -5.60 -14.44 16.13
C VAL A 40 -5.34 -13.05 15.57
N LYS A 41 -4.20 -12.48 15.94
CA LYS A 41 -3.78 -11.16 15.46
C LYS A 41 -3.59 -11.30 13.97
N ARG A 42 -4.54 -10.79 13.19
CA ARG A 42 -4.51 -10.87 11.74
C ARG A 42 -3.31 -10.07 11.25
N PRO A 43 -2.39 -10.67 10.48
CA PRO A 43 -1.19 -9.99 10.05
C PRO A 43 -1.57 -8.87 9.09
N LYS A 44 -1.04 -7.67 9.35
CA LYS A 44 -1.06 -6.59 8.36
C LYS A 44 -0.04 -6.93 7.29
N ALA A 45 -0.44 -6.91 6.02
CA ALA A 45 0.47 -7.11 4.90
C ALA A 45 1.57 -6.04 4.88
N ARG A 46 2.80 -6.44 4.54
CA ARG A 46 3.99 -5.59 4.50
C ARG A 46 4.72 -5.78 3.17
N ILE A 47 5.56 -4.82 2.81
CA ILE A 47 6.44 -4.94 1.64
C ILE A 47 7.27 -6.22 1.77
N GLY A 48 7.35 -6.95 0.66
CA GLY A 48 8.03 -8.23 0.52
C GLY A 48 7.20 -9.45 0.89
N ASP A 49 6.04 -9.30 1.52
CA ASP A 49 5.17 -10.44 1.85
C ASP A 49 4.75 -11.15 0.55
N VAL A 50 5.02 -12.44 0.48
CA VAL A 50 4.62 -13.33 -0.60
C VAL A 50 3.38 -14.10 -0.16
N PHE A 51 2.36 -14.11 -1.01
CA PHE A 51 1.05 -14.69 -0.72
C PHE A 51 0.62 -15.66 -1.81
N GLN A 52 -0.21 -16.64 -1.44
CA GLN A 52 -0.80 -17.60 -2.38
C GLN A 52 -2.16 -17.14 -2.88
N ILE A 53 -2.42 -17.36 -4.16
CA ILE A 53 -3.70 -17.12 -4.82
C ILE A 53 -4.26 -18.47 -5.29
N PRO A 54 -5.40 -18.94 -4.74
CA PRO A 54 -6.01 -20.18 -5.18
C PRO A 54 -6.47 -20.12 -6.64
N LEU A 55 -5.98 -21.05 -7.46
CA LEU A 55 -6.43 -21.21 -8.84
C LEU A 55 -7.58 -22.21 -8.92
N ASP A 56 -7.42 -23.37 -8.30
CA ASP A 56 -8.41 -24.43 -8.17
C ASP A 56 -8.10 -25.28 -6.91
N PRO A 57 -8.82 -26.37 -6.59
CA PRO A 57 -8.56 -27.15 -5.39
C PRO A 57 -7.13 -27.74 -5.26
N GLY A 58 -6.41 -27.90 -6.36
CA GLY A 58 -5.08 -28.51 -6.38
C GLY A 58 -3.95 -27.58 -6.80
N ARG A 59 -4.24 -26.34 -7.23
CA ARG A 59 -3.24 -25.41 -7.77
C ARG A 59 -3.35 -24.01 -7.21
N VAL A 60 -2.20 -23.37 -7.09
CA VAL A 60 -2.04 -21.99 -6.64
C VAL A 60 -1.11 -21.22 -7.58
N SER A 61 -1.32 -19.91 -7.67
CA SER A 61 -0.30 -18.96 -8.11
C SER A 61 0.16 -18.17 -6.88
N HIS A 62 1.18 -17.32 -7.05
CA HIS A 62 1.71 -16.48 -6.00
C HIS A 62 1.70 -15.02 -6.42
N GLY A 63 1.64 -14.14 -5.43
CA GLY A 63 1.90 -12.72 -5.61
C GLY A 63 2.80 -12.19 -4.50
N GLN A 64 3.27 -10.97 -4.68
CA GLN A 64 4.13 -10.28 -3.72
C GLN A 64 3.66 -8.84 -3.54
N VAL A 65 3.69 -8.38 -2.29
CA VAL A 65 3.50 -6.96 -1.96
C VAL A 65 4.79 -6.21 -2.25
N VAL A 66 4.75 -5.26 -3.18
CA VAL A 66 5.94 -4.54 -3.66
C VAL A 66 6.01 -3.11 -3.14
N ALA A 67 4.87 -2.49 -2.81
CA ALA A 67 4.79 -1.19 -2.16
C ALA A 67 3.54 -1.11 -1.28
N VAL A 68 3.55 -0.21 -0.30
CA VAL A 68 2.39 0.11 0.55
C VAL A 68 2.26 1.62 0.67
N ASN A 69 1.04 2.13 0.62
CA ASN A 69 0.80 3.53 0.94
C ASN A 69 0.74 3.76 2.44
N SER A 70 1.19 4.94 2.88
CA SER A 70 1.06 5.36 4.28
C SER A 70 -0.42 5.43 4.69
N GLY A 71 -0.78 4.74 5.77
CA GLY A 71 -2.17 4.73 6.28
C GLY A 71 -3.03 3.55 5.78
N PRO A 72 -4.37 3.70 5.69
CA PRO A 72 -5.29 2.66 5.23
C PRO A 72 -5.36 2.55 3.70
N GLY A 73 -4.27 2.90 3.01
CA GLY A 73 -4.20 2.91 1.55
C GLY A 73 -4.06 1.51 0.94
N PRO A 74 -4.22 1.40 -0.39
CA PRO A 74 -4.02 0.14 -1.09
C PRO A 74 -2.57 -0.36 -0.95
N LEU A 75 -2.42 -1.67 -1.06
CA LEU A 75 -1.17 -2.34 -1.36
C LEU A 75 -0.89 -2.21 -2.86
N TYR A 76 0.37 -2.16 -3.27
CA TYR A 76 0.78 -2.45 -4.63
C TYR A 76 1.30 -3.87 -4.69
N VAL A 77 0.71 -4.70 -5.57
CA VAL A 77 1.07 -6.11 -5.68
C VAL A 77 1.41 -6.48 -7.11
N VAL A 78 2.30 -7.47 -7.22
CA VAL A 78 2.52 -8.24 -8.44
C VAL A 78 1.96 -9.65 -8.26
N VAL A 79 1.51 -10.26 -9.35
CA VAL A 79 1.09 -11.67 -9.40
C VAL A 79 1.88 -12.39 -10.47
N PHE A 80 2.46 -13.53 -10.12
CA PHE A 80 3.32 -14.33 -10.98
C PHE A 80 2.52 -15.32 -11.83
N ARG A 81 2.97 -15.56 -13.06
CA ARG A 81 2.21 -16.33 -14.06
C ARG A 81 2.03 -17.80 -13.67
N ARG A 82 3.09 -18.42 -13.16
CA ARG A 82 3.21 -19.88 -13.00
C ARG A 82 2.22 -20.41 -11.97
N ALA A 83 1.51 -21.46 -12.37
CA ALA A 83 0.76 -22.31 -11.46
C ALA A 83 1.68 -23.35 -10.81
N TRP A 84 1.47 -23.58 -9.53
CA TRP A 84 2.13 -24.59 -8.72
C TRP A 84 1.07 -25.54 -8.16
N ALA A 85 1.44 -26.81 -7.93
CA ALA A 85 0.62 -27.69 -7.13
C ALA A 85 0.51 -27.14 -5.70
N LEU A 86 -0.66 -27.27 -5.07
CA LEU A 86 -0.93 -26.72 -3.74
C LEU A 86 0.02 -27.26 -2.66
N ASP A 87 0.44 -28.52 -2.80
CA ASP A 87 1.36 -29.22 -1.91
C ASP A 87 2.84 -29.03 -2.30
N ALA A 88 3.12 -28.37 -3.42
CA ALA A 88 4.47 -28.02 -3.80
C ALA A 88 5.08 -27.05 -2.79
N LYS A 89 6.38 -27.20 -2.54
CA LYS A 89 7.17 -26.30 -1.69
C LYS A 89 8.27 -25.64 -2.53
N PRO A 90 7.92 -24.76 -3.47
CA PRO A 90 8.92 -24.04 -4.24
C PRO A 90 9.78 -23.16 -3.35
N ASP A 91 11.03 -22.94 -3.75
CA ASP A 91 11.88 -21.94 -3.12
C ASP A 91 11.25 -20.55 -3.36
N MET A 92 11.32 -19.68 -2.34
CA MET A 92 10.84 -18.30 -2.44
C MET A 92 11.49 -17.54 -3.60
N THR A 93 12.78 -17.81 -3.84
CA THR A 93 13.55 -17.20 -4.92
C THR A 93 13.01 -17.60 -6.30
N ASP A 94 12.60 -18.86 -6.47
CA ASP A 94 11.95 -19.33 -7.69
C ASP A 94 10.59 -18.68 -7.90
N ILE A 95 9.83 -18.45 -6.81
CA ILE A 95 8.52 -17.79 -6.86
C ILE A 95 8.68 -16.35 -7.36
N VAL A 96 9.57 -15.57 -6.75
CA VAL A 96 9.69 -14.14 -7.07
C VAL A 96 10.45 -13.88 -8.37
N ALA A 97 11.25 -14.84 -8.83
CA ALA A 97 11.93 -14.78 -10.13
C ALA A 97 10.98 -15.05 -11.31
N ASP A 98 9.83 -15.71 -11.08
CA ASP A 98 8.85 -16.04 -12.11
C ASP A 98 8.30 -14.82 -12.85
N GLU A 99 7.76 -15.01 -14.05
CA GLU A 99 7.20 -13.94 -14.87
C GLU A 99 6.05 -13.20 -14.15
N ILE A 100 6.11 -11.87 -14.11
CA ILE A 100 4.99 -11.06 -13.58
C ILE A 100 3.89 -11.01 -14.63
N ALA A 101 2.72 -11.57 -14.31
CA ALA A 101 1.57 -11.56 -15.20
C ALA A 101 0.67 -10.35 -14.97
N LEU A 102 0.43 -10.01 -13.70
CA LEU A 102 -0.48 -8.93 -13.32
C LEU A 102 0.19 -7.99 -12.32
N VAL A 103 -0.17 -6.70 -12.39
CA VAL A 103 0.30 -5.67 -11.47
C VAL A 103 -0.86 -4.74 -11.14
N ALA A 104 -1.10 -4.48 -9.86
CA ALA A 104 -2.24 -3.67 -9.46
C ALA A 104 -2.12 -3.09 -8.04
N PRO A 105 -2.71 -1.91 -7.81
CA PRO A 105 -3.14 -1.52 -6.48
C PRO A 105 -4.35 -2.36 -6.03
N THR A 106 -4.32 -2.89 -4.81
CA THR A 106 -5.42 -3.67 -4.22
C THR A 106 -5.52 -3.45 -2.71
N MET A 107 -6.73 -3.61 -2.17
CA MET A 107 -6.92 -3.74 -0.72
C MET A 107 -6.47 -5.12 -0.24
N ASP A 108 -6.20 -5.24 1.07
CA ASP A 108 -5.66 -6.43 1.71
C ASP A 108 -6.72 -7.47 2.11
N ALA A 109 -7.99 -7.28 1.76
CA ALA A 109 -9.11 -8.08 2.27
C ALA A 109 -8.90 -9.61 2.15
N LEU A 110 -8.39 -10.12 1.03
CA LEU A 110 -8.16 -11.57 0.89
C LEU A 110 -6.96 -12.08 1.69
N ILE A 111 -5.93 -11.25 1.90
CA ILE A 111 -4.81 -11.57 2.79
C ILE A 111 -5.28 -11.52 4.25
N TRP A 112 -5.96 -10.44 4.64
CA TRP A 112 -6.50 -10.21 5.98
C TRP A 112 -7.44 -11.33 6.46
N HIS A 113 -8.27 -11.85 5.55
CA HIS A 113 -9.19 -12.96 5.83
C HIS A 113 -8.55 -14.35 5.63
N GLY A 114 -7.24 -14.44 5.37
CA GLY A 114 -6.52 -15.71 5.19
C GLY A 114 -6.93 -16.49 3.93
N ARG A 115 -7.63 -15.85 3.00
CA ARG A 115 -8.00 -16.46 1.71
C ARG A 115 -6.82 -16.49 0.75
N TRP A 116 -5.90 -15.54 0.90
CA TRP A 116 -4.57 -15.54 0.32
C TRP A 116 -3.54 -15.65 1.44
N PRO A 117 -3.18 -16.87 1.85
CA PRO A 117 -2.25 -17.06 2.97
C PRO A 117 -0.86 -16.53 2.61
N LEU A 118 -0.20 -15.91 3.59
CA LEU A 118 1.20 -15.51 3.48
C LEU A 118 2.09 -16.76 3.59
N VAL A 119 3.04 -16.91 2.67
CA VAL A 119 3.99 -18.03 2.63
C VAL A 119 5.42 -17.63 3.00
N GLY A 120 5.70 -16.33 3.02
CA GLY A 120 6.93 -15.77 3.58
C GLY A 120 7.13 -14.32 3.19
N ASN A 121 8.36 -13.84 3.34
CA ASN A 121 8.73 -12.46 3.05
C ASN A 121 10.12 -12.43 2.40
N LEU A 122 10.23 -11.75 1.27
CA LEU A 122 11.47 -11.54 0.53
C LEU A 122 11.46 -10.14 -0.06
N ALA A 123 12.61 -9.46 -0.07
CA ALA A 123 12.70 -8.13 -0.65
C ALA A 123 12.30 -8.16 -2.14
N PRO A 124 11.41 -7.25 -2.61
CA PRO A 124 11.02 -7.21 -4.01
C PRO A 124 12.15 -6.65 -4.88
N GLU A 125 12.36 -7.25 -6.05
CA GLU A 125 13.24 -6.70 -7.09
C GLU A 125 12.49 -5.58 -7.83
N LEU A 126 12.67 -4.34 -7.40
CA LEU A 126 11.85 -3.22 -7.88
C LEU A 126 12.11 -2.85 -9.35
N ASP A 127 13.28 -3.19 -9.90
CA ASP A 127 13.67 -2.85 -11.27
C ASP A 127 12.79 -3.51 -12.35
N ARG A 128 12.18 -4.66 -12.02
CA ARG A 128 11.26 -5.38 -12.91
C ARG A 128 9.78 -5.01 -12.69
N VAL A 129 9.48 -4.22 -11.66
CA VAL A 129 8.10 -3.85 -11.30
C VAL A 129 7.71 -2.54 -12.00
N PRO A 130 6.71 -2.54 -12.89
CA PRO A 130 6.25 -1.31 -13.51
C PRO A 130 5.47 -0.48 -12.49
N PHE A 131 5.88 0.76 -12.29
CA PHE A 131 5.14 1.74 -11.48
C PHE A 131 4.47 2.75 -12.42
N PRO A 132 3.14 2.66 -12.63
CA PRO A 132 2.44 3.55 -13.53
C PRO A 132 2.42 4.98 -12.98
N ALA A 133 2.30 5.91 -13.91
CA ALA A 133 2.12 7.32 -13.64
C ALA A 133 0.64 7.63 -13.43
N TYR A 134 0.34 8.41 -12.41
CA TYR A 134 -1.00 8.93 -12.17
C TYR A 134 -1.03 10.44 -12.26
N ARG A 135 -2.14 10.98 -12.76
CA ARG A 135 -2.46 12.39 -12.53
C ARG A 135 -3.12 12.55 -11.18
N ILE A 136 -2.64 13.50 -10.41
CA ILE A 136 -3.19 13.82 -9.09
C ILE A 136 -3.33 15.33 -8.92
N THR A 137 -4.29 15.75 -8.09
CA THR A 137 -4.41 17.12 -7.58
C THR A 137 -4.00 17.16 -6.13
N VAL A 138 -3.17 18.13 -5.74
CA VAL A 138 -2.75 18.33 -4.36
C VAL A 138 -3.12 19.74 -3.92
N GLY A 139 -4.00 19.86 -2.93
CA GLY A 139 -4.50 21.14 -2.44
C GLY A 139 -5.56 21.72 -3.37
N ALA A 140 -5.20 22.78 -4.11
CA ALA A 140 -6.13 23.45 -5.02
C ALA A 140 -6.41 22.59 -6.27
N ALA A 141 -7.66 22.66 -6.77
CA ALA A 141 -8.15 21.82 -7.86
C ALA A 141 -7.47 22.08 -9.23
N ASP A 142 -6.75 23.19 -9.37
CA ASP A 142 -6.06 23.61 -10.58
C ASP A 142 -4.58 23.18 -10.62
N ARG A 143 -4.05 22.60 -9.54
CA ARG A 143 -2.65 22.20 -9.45
C ARG A 143 -2.46 20.70 -9.64
N TRP A 144 -2.18 20.32 -10.88
CA TRP A 144 -1.93 18.94 -11.29
C TRP A 144 -0.47 18.53 -11.15
N PHE A 145 -0.27 17.28 -10.74
CA PHE A 145 1.02 16.61 -10.71
C PHE A 145 0.93 15.24 -11.37
N VAL A 146 2.08 14.78 -11.82
CA VAL A 146 2.32 13.39 -12.21
C VAL A 146 3.04 12.71 -11.05
N GLU A 147 2.51 11.59 -10.59
CA GLU A 147 3.04 10.86 -9.44
C GLU A 147 2.96 9.34 -9.63
N THR A 148 3.99 8.62 -9.18
CA THR A 148 3.98 7.15 -9.13
C THR A 148 3.27 6.63 -7.89
N PHE A 149 2.80 5.38 -7.94
CA PHE A 149 2.04 4.77 -6.85
C PHE A 149 2.68 4.94 -5.46
N ASP A 150 4.00 4.71 -5.38
CA ASP A 150 4.80 4.75 -4.16
C ASP A 150 5.11 6.17 -3.66
N HIS A 151 4.60 7.20 -4.35
CA HIS A 151 4.87 8.62 -4.09
C HIS A 151 6.36 9.01 -4.16
N ALA A 152 7.24 8.14 -4.67
CA ALA A 152 8.67 8.39 -4.72
C ALA A 152 9.05 9.39 -5.82
N ARG A 153 8.25 9.45 -6.89
CA ARG A 153 8.46 10.36 -8.03
C ARG A 153 7.24 11.25 -8.19
N ARG A 154 7.43 12.56 -8.01
CA ARG A 154 6.43 13.60 -8.27
C ARG A 154 7.02 14.73 -9.09
N ARG A 155 6.32 15.16 -10.13
CA ARG A 155 6.69 16.35 -10.93
C ARG A 155 5.49 17.05 -11.53
N LEU A 156 5.72 18.24 -12.09
CA LEU A 156 4.73 18.91 -12.93
C LEU A 156 4.52 18.12 -14.25
N PRO A 157 3.30 18.15 -14.81
CA PRO A 157 3.03 17.53 -16.10
C PRO A 157 3.67 18.30 -17.25
N ASN A 158 4.10 17.57 -18.27
CA ASN A 158 4.43 18.15 -19.57
C ASN A 158 3.14 18.55 -20.32
N PRO A 159 3.22 19.47 -21.30
CA PRO A 159 2.05 19.83 -22.12
C PRO A 159 1.42 18.60 -22.78
N GLY A 160 0.10 18.42 -22.63
CA GLY A 160 -0.64 17.28 -23.22
C GLY A 160 -0.42 15.93 -22.55
N GLU A 161 0.24 15.88 -21.39
CA GLU A 161 0.49 14.63 -20.66
C GLU A 161 -0.71 14.18 -19.81
N LEU A 162 -1.42 15.11 -19.17
CA LEU A 162 -2.50 14.80 -18.23
C LEU A 162 -3.68 14.06 -18.88
N GLU A 163 -3.90 14.28 -20.17
CA GLU A 163 -4.93 13.63 -20.97
C GLU A 163 -4.64 12.14 -21.17
N LYS A 164 -3.37 11.73 -21.06
CA LYS A 164 -2.90 10.35 -21.21
C LYS A 164 -2.84 9.60 -19.88
N LEU A 165 -2.90 10.32 -18.76
CA LEU A 165 -2.77 9.76 -17.43
C LEU A 165 -4.13 9.46 -16.80
N THR A 166 -4.17 8.35 -16.07
CA THR A 166 -5.34 7.95 -15.28
C THR A 166 -5.25 8.50 -13.86
N ASN A 167 -6.40 8.64 -13.20
CA ASN A 167 -6.42 8.85 -11.76
C ASN A 167 -5.96 7.57 -11.05
N PRO A 168 -5.41 7.65 -9.81
CA PRO A 168 -5.16 6.47 -9.00
C PRO A 168 -6.44 5.66 -8.82
N THR A 169 -6.34 4.36 -9.04
CA THR A 169 -7.45 3.42 -8.87
C THR A 169 -6.99 2.21 -8.06
N SER A 170 -7.90 1.57 -7.35
CA SER A 170 -7.65 0.29 -6.67
C SER A 170 -8.61 -0.75 -7.21
N PHE A 171 -8.10 -1.96 -7.37
CA PHE A 171 -8.88 -3.10 -7.80
C PHE A 171 -9.29 -3.95 -6.61
N ALA A 172 -10.47 -4.57 -6.71
CA ALA A 172 -10.86 -5.58 -5.75
C ALA A 172 -9.92 -6.79 -5.89
N PRO A 173 -9.40 -7.38 -4.80
CA PRO A 173 -8.45 -8.49 -4.87
C PRO A 173 -9.03 -9.71 -5.61
N ILE A 174 -10.36 -9.90 -5.58
CA ILE A 174 -11.01 -10.97 -6.34
C ILE A 174 -10.87 -10.81 -7.87
N ARG A 175 -10.71 -9.58 -8.41
CA ARG A 175 -10.44 -9.37 -9.85
C ARG A 175 -9.07 -9.91 -10.23
N LEU A 176 -8.04 -9.70 -9.40
CA LEU A 176 -6.71 -10.29 -9.62
C LEU A 176 -6.77 -11.82 -9.63
N GLN A 177 -7.51 -12.43 -8.69
CA GLN A 177 -7.66 -13.89 -8.64
C GLN A 177 -8.34 -14.45 -9.90
N LYS A 178 -9.41 -13.80 -10.38
CA LYS A 178 -10.08 -14.22 -11.63
C LYS A 178 -9.19 -14.05 -12.86
N ALA A 179 -8.48 -12.92 -12.94
CA ALA A 179 -7.55 -12.66 -14.03
C ALA A 179 -6.42 -13.71 -14.10
N ILE A 180 -5.80 -14.06 -12.97
CA ILE A 180 -4.73 -15.08 -12.97
C ILE A 180 -5.25 -16.49 -13.24
N ARG A 181 -6.48 -16.80 -12.82
CA ARG A 181 -7.18 -18.03 -13.20
C ARG A 181 -7.42 -18.10 -14.70
N ALA A 182 -7.85 -17.00 -15.32
CA ALA A 182 -8.04 -16.93 -16.77
C ALA A 182 -6.74 -17.09 -17.56
N ILE A 183 -5.65 -16.45 -17.10
CA ILE A 183 -4.30 -16.67 -17.66
C ILE A 183 -3.89 -18.15 -17.61
N ASN A 184 -4.34 -18.87 -16.58
CA ASN A 184 -4.09 -20.30 -16.40
C ASN A 184 -5.18 -21.20 -17.01
N GLY A 185 -6.05 -20.66 -17.89
CA GLY A 185 -7.05 -21.41 -18.65
C GLY A 185 -8.24 -21.93 -17.84
N LEU A 186 -8.48 -21.39 -16.64
CA LEU A 186 -9.54 -21.85 -15.73
C LEU A 186 -10.86 -21.07 -15.85
N GLU A 187 -10.84 -19.93 -16.51
CA GLU A 187 -12.02 -19.15 -16.85
C GLU A 187 -11.76 -18.30 -18.10
N PRO A 188 -12.79 -17.86 -18.83
CA PRO A 188 -12.61 -16.94 -19.96
C PRO A 188 -11.98 -15.62 -19.50
N TRP A 189 -11.15 -15.02 -20.35
CA TRP A 189 -10.62 -13.68 -20.11
C TRP A 189 -11.73 -12.63 -20.26
N ASP A 190 -11.88 -11.76 -19.26
CA ASP A 190 -12.73 -10.58 -19.31
C ASP A 190 -11.87 -9.38 -19.74
N PRO A 191 -12.21 -8.65 -20.83
CA PRO A 191 -11.46 -7.48 -21.28
C PRO A 191 -11.25 -6.39 -20.22
N THR A 192 -12.11 -6.33 -19.19
CA THR A 192 -11.90 -5.43 -18.04
C THR A 192 -10.65 -5.77 -17.23
N TRP A 193 -9.98 -6.90 -17.48
CA TRP A 193 -8.72 -7.26 -16.82
C TRP A 193 -7.48 -6.83 -17.61
N ASP A 194 -7.63 -6.30 -18.84
CA ASP A 194 -6.52 -5.83 -19.67
C ASP A 194 -5.65 -4.80 -18.92
N GLU A 195 -6.29 -3.93 -18.13
CA GLU A 195 -5.64 -2.91 -17.30
C GLU A 195 -4.78 -3.46 -16.16
N LEU A 196 -4.91 -4.75 -15.82
CA LEU A 196 -4.14 -5.42 -14.78
C LEU A 196 -2.88 -6.08 -15.34
N THR A 197 -2.80 -6.29 -16.65
CA THR A 197 -1.67 -7.00 -17.27
C THR A 197 -0.38 -6.21 -17.15
N TYR A 198 0.73 -6.92 -17.02
CA TYR A 198 2.07 -6.32 -16.96
C TYR A 198 2.31 -5.33 -18.12
N ALA A 199 1.98 -5.72 -19.35
CA ALA A 199 2.17 -4.90 -20.54
C ALA A 199 1.35 -3.59 -20.48
N SER A 200 0.08 -3.66 -20.09
CA SER A 200 -0.78 -2.47 -19.95
C SER A 200 -0.34 -1.54 -18.82
N VAL A 201 0.21 -2.08 -17.74
CA VAL A 201 0.75 -1.28 -16.63
C VAL A 201 2.06 -0.62 -17.06
N LEU A 202 2.95 -1.35 -17.71
CA LEU A 202 4.22 -0.84 -18.25
C LEU A 202 4.00 0.30 -19.26
N ALA A 203 2.99 0.19 -20.14
CA ALA A 203 2.64 1.23 -21.11
C ALA A 203 2.19 2.56 -20.46
N ARG A 204 1.84 2.54 -19.17
CA ARG A 204 1.46 3.73 -18.38
C ARG A 204 2.57 4.24 -17.47
N CYS A 205 3.75 3.63 -17.48
CA CYS A 205 4.89 4.12 -16.73
C CYS A 205 5.43 5.43 -17.32
N ILE A 206 5.97 6.29 -16.45
CA ILE A 206 6.75 7.43 -16.91
C ILE A 206 8.07 6.88 -17.47
N VAL A 207 8.39 7.23 -18.71
CA VAL A 207 9.77 7.13 -19.19
C VAL A 207 10.54 8.22 -18.48
N VAL A 208 11.44 7.82 -17.57
CA VAL A 208 12.33 8.73 -16.85
C VAL A 208 13.47 9.14 -17.78
#